data_AF-A0A9W9QDT6-F1
#
_entry.id   AF-A0A9W9QDT6-F1
#
_cell.length_a   1.000
_cell.length_b   1.000
_cell.length_c   1.000
_cell.angle_alpha   90.00
_cell.angle_beta   90.00
_cell.angle_gamma   90.00
#
_symmetry.space_group_name_H-M   'P 1'
#
loop_
_entity.id
_entity.type
_entity.pdbx_description
1 polymer ?
#
loop_
_entity_poly.entity_id
_entity_poly.type
_entity_poly.pdbx_seq_one_letter_code
_entity_poly.pdbx_strand_id
1 'polypeptide(L)'
;MAMIGQIYVEKLSPKPTPANPPLPIIFIAGAAQTGTNFLDTPDGRPGWASYFISKGHTVYLSDQPARGRSFWFPGQGSIGYIGSPNSVSDIFTDVANNDNQWPQAKLHTQWPGTGRIGDSTFDAFYKSQMQFQTDRFISEEQNAQAYSALVDLVGDCYIISHSQAGAYGIFSQTL
;
A
#
# COMPACT_ATOMS: atom_id res chain seq x y z
N MET A 1 16.67 14.36 20.39
CA MET A 1 15.41 14.27 19.63
C MET A 1 15.59 13.17 18.60
N ALA A 2 14.61 12.27 18.45
CA ALA A 2 14.63 11.29 17.36
C ALA A 2 14.04 11.92 16.09
N MET A 3 14.59 11.60 14.92
CA MET A 3 13.95 11.95 13.65
C MET A 3 12.78 11.00 13.41
N ILE A 4 11.60 11.56 13.14
CA ILE A 4 10.34 10.81 12.96
C ILE A 4 9.59 11.32 11.73
N GLY A 5 8.58 10.57 11.27
CA GLY A 5 7.76 10.95 10.11
C GLY A 5 8.40 10.62 8.75
N GLN A 6 9.58 10.00 8.74
CA GLN A 6 10.26 9.57 7.53
C GLN A 6 9.56 8.39 6.85
N ILE A 7 9.77 8.28 5.54
CA ILE A 7 9.35 7.12 4.74
C ILE A 7 10.57 6.44 4.11
N TYR A 8 10.52 5.10 4.08
CA TYR A 8 11.34 4.30 3.20
C TYR A 8 10.77 4.34 1.78
N VAL A 9 11.65 4.44 0.78
CA VAL A 9 11.26 4.41 -0.64
C VAL A 9 12.22 3.50 -1.42
N GLU A 10 11.69 2.47 -2.07
CA GLU A 10 12.39 1.66 -3.07
C GLU A 10 12.15 2.24 -4.46
N LYS A 11 13.21 2.47 -5.22
CA LYS A 11 13.11 2.90 -6.62
C LYS A 11 13.45 1.74 -7.55
N LEU A 12 12.51 1.35 -8.40
CA LEU A 12 12.72 0.36 -9.44
C LEU A 12 12.58 1.02 -10.82
N SER A 13 13.61 0.88 -11.65
CA SER A 13 13.65 1.49 -13.00
C SER A 13 13.82 0.43 -14.08
N PRO A 14 13.20 0.64 -15.27
CA PRO A 14 13.37 -0.26 -16.40
C PRO A 14 14.82 -0.30 -16.89
N LYS A 15 15.24 -1.48 -17.37
CA LYS A 15 16.54 -1.70 -18.00
C LYS A 15 16.33 -2.40 -19.36
N PRO A 16 16.75 -1.79 -20.50
CA PRO A 16 17.38 -0.47 -20.60
C PRO A 16 16.40 0.67 -20.27
N THR A 17 16.93 1.83 -19.92
CA THR A 17 16.11 3.04 -19.74
C THR A 17 15.54 3.48 -21.10
N PRO A 18 14.23 3.73 -21.21
CA PRO A 18 13.63 4.22 -22.45
C PRO A 18 14.23 5.58 -22.87
N ALA A 19 14.35 5.82 -24.18
CA ALA A 19 14.81 7.11 -24.69
C ALA A 19 13.88 8.28 -24.28
N ASN A 20 12.57 8.02 -24.26
CA ASN A 20 11.53 8.93 -23.78
C ASN A 20 10.73 8.22 -22.68
N PRO A 21 11.17 8.26 -21.41
CA PRO A 21 10.47 7.57 -20.34
C PRO A 21 9.13 8.27 -20.04
N PRO A 22 8.04 7.52 -19.80
CA PRO A 22 6.83 8.11 -19.24
C PRO A 22 7.07 8.60 -17.80
N LEU A 23 6.13 9.38 -17.27
CA LEU A 23 6.24 9.90 -15.90
C LEU A 23 6.41 8.77 -14.88
N PRO A 24 7.26 8.95 -13.84
CA PRO A 24 7.37 7.99 -12.75
C PRO A 24 6.05 7.84 -11.98
N ILE A 25 5.93 6.73 -11.25
CA ILE A 25 4.75 6.42 -10.43
C ILE A 25 5.16 6.23 -8.98
N ILE A 26 4.53 6.96 -8.07
CA ILE A 26 4.64 6.77 -6.63
C ILE A 26 3.46 5.91 -6.16
N PHE A 27 3.77 4.80 -5.50
CA PHE A 27 2.77 3.92 -4.91
C PHE A 27 2.66 4.13 -3.41
N ILE A 28 1.42 4.28 -2.94
CA ILE A 28 1.08 4.46 -1.52
C ILE A 28 0.09 3.37 -1.10
N ALA A 29 0.58 2.42 -0.30
CA ALA A 29 -0.21 1.31 0.20
C ALA A 29 -1.25 1.79 1.23
N GLY A 30 -2.30 0.99 1.48
CA GLY A 30 -3.34 1.33 2.45
C GLY A 30 -2.99 0.96 3.90
N ALA A 31 -4.04 0.92 4.73
CA ALA A 31 -3.93 0.48 6.12
C ALA A 31 -3.33 -0.93 6.19
N ALA A 32 -2.49 -1.17 7.20
CA ALA A 32 -1.74 -2.40 7.45
C ALA A 32 -0.92 -2.97 6.29
N GLN A 33 -0.69 -2.23 5.20
CA GLN A 33 0.13 -2.67 4.07
C GLN A 33 1.43 -1.84 3.93
N THR A 34 2.37 -2.34 3.13
CA THR A 34 3.65 -1.71 2.77
C THR A 34 3.80 -1.66 1.25
N GLY A 35 4.95 -1.17 0.75
CA GLY A 35 5.27 -1.23 -0.69
C GLY A 35 5.18 -2.64 -1.29
N THR A 36 5.27 -3.70 -0.47
CA THR A 36 5.10 -5.10 -0.88
C THR A 36 3.76 -5.36 -1.56
N ASN A 37 2.70 -4.62 -1.22
CA ASN A 37 1.36 -4.79 -1.80
C ASN A 37 1.31 -4.56 -3.33
N PHE A 38 2.33 -3.91 -3.90
CA PHE A 38 2.42 -3.65 -5.35
C PHE A 38 3.50 -4.48 -6.05
N LEU A 39 4.25 -5.31 -5.31
CA LEU A 39 5.15 -6.32 -5.87
C LEU A 39 4.32 -7.50 -6.37
N ASP A 40 4.82 -8.74 -6.25
CA ASP A 40 4.07 -9.92 -6.68
C ASP A 40 2.80 -10.13 -5.86
N THR A 41 1.77 -10.68 -6.49
CA THR A 41 0.52 -11.01 -5.83
C THR A 41 0.71 -12.16 -4.82
N PRO A 42 -0.20 -12.34 -3.86
CA PRO A 42 -0.08 -13.42 -2.87
C PRO A 42 -0.06 -14.84 -3.49
N ASP A 43 -0.61 -15.01 -4.70
CA ASP A 43 -0.56 -16.24 -5.49
C ASP A 43 0.65 -16.32 -6.46
N GLY A 44 1.59 -15.38 -6.38
CA GLY A 44 2.86 -15.40 -7.10
C GLY A 44 2.81 -14.86 -8.53
N ARG A 45 1.71 -14.23 -8.97
CA ARG A 45 1.68 -13.53 -10.26
C ARG A 45 2.43 -12.20 -10.14
N PRO A 46 2.99 -11.67 -11.25
CA PRO A 46 3.54 -10.33 -11.27
C PRO A 46 2.45 -9.31 -10.91
N GLY A 47 2.75 -8.41 -9.96
CA GLY A 47 1.84 -7.31 -9.64
C GLY A 47 2.18 -6.01 -10.36
N TRP A 48 1.71 -4.90 -9.79
CA TRP A 48 1.67 -3.61 -10.48
C TRP A 48 3.05 -3.02 -10.75
N ALA A 49 4.01 -3.19 -9.83
CA ALA A 49 5.39 -2.74 -10.05
C ALA A 49 5.97 -3.35 -11.33
N SER A 50 5.91 -4.68 -11.44
CA SER A 50 6.37 -5.42 -12.62
C SER A 50 5.62 -4.99 -13.89
N TYR A 51 4.31 -4.82 -13.80
CA TYR A 51 3.49 -4.35 -14.91
C TYR A 51 3.93 -2.95 -15.41
N PHE A 52 4.02 -1.95 -14.53
CA PHE A 52 4.35 -0.59 -14.93
C PHE A 52 5.82 -0.42 -15.36
N ILE A 53 6.75 -1.16 -14.75
CA ILE A 53 8.14 -1.23 -15.22
C ILE A 53 8.19 -1.79 -16.65
N SER A 54 7.40 -2.82 -16.97
CA SER A 54 7.32 -3.35 -18.35
C SER A 54 6.78 -2.34 -19.36
N LYS A 55 6.09 -1.29 -18.89
CA LYS A 55 5.60 -0.16 -19.69
C LYS A 55 6.56 1.03 -19.71
N GLY A 56 7.76 0.88 -19.14
CA GLY A 56 8.80 1.90 -19.14
C GLY A 56 8.72 2.91 -17.99
N HIS A 57 7.77 2.77 -17.06
CA HIS A 57 7.70 3.66 -15.89
C HIS A 57 8.79 3.28 -14.88
N THR A 58 9.45 4.29 -14.30
CA THR A 58 10.11 4.12 -13.01
C THR A 58 9.06 4.13 -11.91
N VAL A 59 9.14 3.19 -10.97
CA VAL A 59 8.19 3.09 -9.86
C VAL A 59 8.89 3.31 -8.53
N TYR A 60 8.21 4.01 -7.63
CA TYR A 60 8.63 4.29 -6.26
C TYR A 60 7.66 3.60 -5.30
N LEU A 61 8.15 2.58 -4.59
CA LEU A 61 7.38 1.79 -3.63
C LEU A 61 7.75 2.24 -2.23
N SER A 62 6.77 2.70 -1.47
CA SER A 62 7.02 3.31 -0.16
C SER A 62 6.43 2.52 1.00
N ASP A 63 7.09 2.60 2.14
CA ASP A 63 6.49 2.25 3.43
C ASP A 63 6.15 3.57 4.14
N GLN A 64 4.86 3.79 4.43
CA GLN A 64 4.36 5.00 5.11
C GLN A 64 5.07 5.28 6.45
N PRO A 65 4.99 6.50 7.01
CA PRO A 65 5.49 6.76 8.35
C PRO A 65 4.94 5.77 9.37
N ALA A 66 5.79 5.34 10.32
CA ALA A 66 5.41 4.37 11.35
C ALA A 66 4.88 3.01 10.78
N ARG A 67 5.44 2.55 9.65
CA ARG A 67 5.10 1.28 8.99
C ARG A 67 6.33 0.62 8.39
N GLY A 68 6.47 -0.70 8.55
CA GLY A 68 7.47 -1.49 7.84
C GLY A 68 8.90 -0.99 8.12
N ARG A 69 9.62 -0.60 7.06
CA ARG A 69 10.99 -0.05 7.15
C ARG A 69 11.05 1.39 7.68
N SER A 70 9.91 2.06 7.77
CA SER A 70 9.77 3.40 8.35
C SER A 70 9.40 3.26 9.83
N PHE A 71 10.40 3.29 10.71
CA PHE A 71 10.18 2.95 12.12
C PHE A 71 9.16 3.87 12.81
N TRP A 72 8.42 3.30 13.76
CA TRP A 72 7.58 4.05 14.70
C TRP A 72 8.36 4.38 15.97
N PHE A 73 8.21 5.61 16.47
CA PHE A 73 8.81 6.01 17.74
C PHE A 73 7.80 5.86 18.89
N PRO A 74 8.13 5.15 19.99
CA PRO A 74 7.25 5.00 21.14
C PRO A 74 6.79 6.35 21.72
N GLY A 75 5.49 6.48 21.98
CA GLY A 75 4.88 7.72 22.47
C GLY A 75 4.29 8.63 21.38
N GLN A 76 4.42 8.25 20.10
CA GLN A 76 3.86 8.98 18.98
C GLN A 76 2.55 8.33 18.48
N GLY A 77 1.43 8.69 19.10
CA GLY A 77 0.12 8.13 18.75
C GLY A 77 -0.02 6.66 19.15
N SER A 78 -0.90 5.94 18.46
CA SER A 78 -1.27 4.55 18.75
C SER A 78 -1.02 3.63 17.57
N ILE A 79 -0.44 2.46 17.83
CA ILE A 79 -0.20 1.43 16.82
C ILE A 79 -1.19 0.29 16.99
N GLY A 80 -1.87 -0.09 15.90
CA GLY A 80 -2.83 -1.18 15.84
C GLY A 80 -2.59 -2.09 14.64
N TYR A 81 -3.45 -3.08 14.45
CA TYR A 81 -3.42 -4.01 13.32
C TYR A 81 -4.81 -4.11 12.71
N ILE A 82 -4.91 -4.63 11.48
CA ILE A 82 -6.14 -4.55 10.68
C ILE A 82 -7.28 -5.42 11.22
N GLY A 83 -6.97 -6.46 12.01
CA GLY A 83 -7.95 -7.38 12.59
C GLY A 83 -7.50 -8.84 12.53
N SER A 84 -8.37 -9.73 13.02
CA SER A 84 -8.14 -11.18 12.99
C SER A 84 -8.16 -11.72 11.54
N PRO A 85 -7.59 -12.90 11.26
CA PRO A 85 -7.66 -13.52 9.93
C PRO A 85 -9.10 -13.64 9.41
N ASN A 86 -10.06 -14.05 10.25
CA ASN A 86 -11.45 -14.16 9.83
C ASN A 86 -12.04 -12.79 9.47
N SER A 87 -11.81 -11.77 10.30
CA SER A 87 -12.27 -10.41 10.03
C SER A 87 -11.68 -9.84 8.74
N VAL A 88 -10.39 -10.07 8.48
CA VAL A 88 -9.73 -9.63 7.24
C VAL A 88 -10.32 -10.39 6.04
N SER A 89 -10.56 -11.68 6.19
CA SER A 89 -11.14 -12.52 5.15
C SER A 89 -12.54 -12.03 4.74
N ASP A 90 -13.40 -11.81 5.73
CA ASP A 90 -14.79 -11.37 5.54
C ASP A 90 -14.91 -10.01 4.83
N ILE A 91 -13.93 -9.12 5.05
CA ILE A 91 -13.96 -7.74 4.54
C ILE A 91 -13.23 -7.60 3.20
N PHE A 92 -12.17 -8.38 2.95
CA PHE A 92 -11.27 -8.11 1.82
C PHE A 92 -11.16 -9.23 0.79
N THR A 93 -11.25 -10.51 1.19
CA THR A 93 -10.80 -11.61 0.31
C THR A 93 -11.88 -12.65 0.02
N ASP A 94 -12.84 -12.83 0.93
CA ASP A 94 -14.00 -13.71 0.74
C ASP A 94 -15.34 -13.00 1.04
N VAL A 95 -15.43 -11.76 0.58
CA VAL A 95 -16.61 -10.89 0.79
C VAL A 95 -17.88 -11.53 0.19
N ALA A 96 -17.73 -12.29 -0.90
CA ALA A 96 -18.83 -12.93 -1.60
C ALA A 96 -19.56 -14.00 -0.77
N ASN A 97 -18.85 -14.67 0.15
CA ASN A 97 -19.39 -15.75 0.98
C ASN A 97 -19.49 -15.37 2.46
N ASN A 98 -19.61 -14.07 2.76
CA ASN A 98 -19.83 -13.54 4.10
C ASN A 98 -21.34 -13.29 4.35
N ASP A 99 -22.11 -14.37 4.52
CA ASP A 99 -23.53 -14.39 4.90
C ASP A 99 -24.47 -13.49 4.06
N ASN A 100 -24.11 -13.22 2.81
CA ASN A 100 -24.84 -12.31 1.93
C ASN A 100 -25.13 -10.94 2.56
N GLN A 101 -24.20 -10.44 3.40
CA GLN A 101 -24.31 -9.13 4.05
C GLN A 101 -24.46 -7.99 3.04
N TRP A 102 -23.96 -8.18 1.82
CA TRP A 102 -24.11 -7.25 0.70
C TRP A 102 -24.44 -7.99 -0.61
N PRO A 103 -25.62 -7.78 -1.22
CA PRO A 103 -26.08 -8.56 -2.38
C PRO A 103 -25.14 -8.54 -3.60
N GLN A 104 -24.36 -7.47 -3.77
CA GLN A 104 -23.43 -7.31 -4.89
C GLN A 104 -22.07 -7.95 -4.60
N ALA A 105 -21.78 -8.40 -3.37
CA ALA A 105 -20.49 -8.99 -3.01
C ALA A 105 -20.18 -10.26 -3.82
N LYS A 106 -21.21 -10.95 -4.31
CA LYS A 106 -21.09 -12.06 -5.27
C LYS A 106 -20.33 -11.69 -6.57
N LEU A 107 -20.18 -10.40 -6.87
CA LEU A 107 -19.40 -9.93 -8.02
C LEU A 107 -17.89 -9.82 -7.72
N HIS A 108 -17.47 -9.95 -6.47
CA HIS A 108 -16.06 -9.90 -6.05
C HIS A 108 -15.39 -11.26 -6.26
N THR A 109 -15.22 -11.64 -7.52
CA THR A 109 -14.84 -13.02 -7.91
C THR A 109 -13.36 -13.19 -8.28
N GLN A 110 -12.57 -12.12 -8.22
CA GLN A 110 -11.20 -12.10 -8.77
C GLN A 110 -10.12 -12.40 -7.72
N TRP A 111 -10.51 -12.66 -6.46
CA TRP A 111 -9.55 -13.13 -5.46
C TRP A 111 -9.10 -14.56 -5.81
N PRO A 112 -7.79 -14.88 -5.76
CA PRO A 112 -7.32 -16.23 -6.03
C PRO A 112 -7.54 -17.15 -4.82
N GLY A 113 -7.97 -18.39 -5.09
CA GLY A 113 -8.24 -19.36 -4.03
C GLY A 113 -9.53 -19.03 -3.27
N THR A 114 -9.64 -19.53 -2.04
CA THR A 114 -10.86 -19.37 -1.23
C THR A 114 -10.93 -18.05 -0.49
N GLY A 115 -9.80 -17.35 -0.35
CA GLY A 115 -9.73 -16.13 0.46
C GLY A 115 -9.93 -16.35 1.95
N ARG A 116 -9.79 -17.59 2.45
CA ARG A 116 -9.99 -17.97 3.86
C ARG A 116 -8.70 -18.47 4.50
N ILE A 117 -8.62 -18.41 5.82
CA ILE A 117 -7.50 -18.95 6.59
C ILE A 117 -7.24 -20.43 6.23
N GLY A 118 -5.98 -20.76 6.00
CA GLY A 118 -5.54 -22.09 5.55
C GLY A 118 -5.45 -22.26 4.03
N ASP A 119 -6.00 -21.34 3.25
CA ASP A 119 -5.64 -21.19 1.83
C ASP A 119 -4.30 -20.49 1.72
N SER A 120 -3.36 -21.05 0.93
CA SER A 120 -2.00 -20.52 0.84
C SER A 120 -1.94 -19.07 0.33
N THR A 121 -2.88 -18.68 -0.54
CA THR A 121 -2.96 -17.32 -1.08
C THR A 121 -3.36 -16.33 0.01
N PHE A 122 -4.41 -16.68 0.76
CA PHE A 122 -4.85 -15.86 1.88
C PHE A 122 -3.80 -15.79 2.98
N ASP A 123 -3.18 -16.92 3.33
CA ASP A 123 -2.15 -16.97 4.36
C ASP A 123 -0.93 -16.12 3.98
N ALA A 124 -0.53 -16.11 2.71
CA ALA A 124 0.52 -15.23 2.21
C ALA A 124 0.13 -13.75 2.31
N PHE A 125 -1.10 -13.41 1.93
CA PHE A 125 -1.65 -12.05 2.07
C PHE A 125 -1.72 -11.59 3.53
N TYR A 126 -2.19 -12.45 4.45
CA TYR A 126 -2.32 -12.07 5.85
C TYR A 126 -0.93 -11.90 6.51
N LYS A 127 0.06 -12.70 6.11
CA LYS A 127 1.45 -12.56 6.58
C LYS A 127 2.13 -11.27 6.10
N SER A 128 1.63 -10.61 5.05
CA SER A 128 2.14 -9.31 4.62
C SER A 128 1.56 -8.14 5.41
N GLN A 129 0.53 -8.36 6.23
CA GLN A 129 -0.08 -7.32 7.04
C GLN A 129 0.88 -6.85 8.14
N MET A 130 0.93 -5.55 8.37
CA MET A 130 1.79 -4.89 9.35
C MET A 130 0.97 -4.01 10.28
N GLN A 131 1.52 -3.73 11.46
CA GLN A 131 0.90 -2.76 12.36
C GLN A 131 0.98 -1.34 11.79
N PHE A 132 0.04 -0.48 12.18
CA PHE A 132 -0.07 0.87 11.65
C PHE A 132 -0.54 1.91 12.68
N GLN A 133 -0.26 3.18 12.40
CA GLN A 133 -0.81 4.31 13.15
C GLN A 133 -2.34 4.34 13.00
N THR A 134 -3.05 4.18 14.11
CA THR A 134 -4.53 4.21 14.13
C THR A 134 -5.07 5.61 14.36
N ASP A 135 -4.24 6.55 14.85
CA ASP A 135 -4.61 7.95 14.89
C ASP A 135 -4.62 8.53 13.47
N ARG A 136 -5.81 8.90 13.02
CA ARG A 136 -6.05 9.40 11.66
C ARG A 136 -5.33 10.73 11.43
N PHE A 137 -5.34 11.65 12.40
CA PHE A 137 -4.78 12.98 12.22
C PHE A 137 -3.25 12.91 12.13
N ILE A 138 -2.63 12.11 13.00
CA ILE A 138 -1.18 11.86 12.93
C ILE A 138 -0.83 11.19 11.60
N SER A 139 -1.62 10.20 11.16
CA SER A 139 -1.38 9.52 9.89
C SER A 139 -1.49 10.46 8.71
N GLU A 140 -2.56 11.25 8.62
CA GLU A 140 -2.79 12.19 7.51
C GLU A 140 -1.70 13.26 7.45
N GLU A 141 -1.36 13.90 8.58
CA GLU A 141 -0.35 14.95 8.64
C GLU A 141 1.02 14.45 8.18
N GLN A 142 1.46 13.30 8.72
CA GLN A 142 2.79 12.78 8.45
C GLN A 142 2.94 12.22 7.05
N ASN A 143 1.90 11.55 6.55
CA ASN A 143 1.89 11.10 5.16
C ASN A 143 1.87 12.29 4.20
N ALA A 144 1.09 13.35 4.47
CA ALA A 144 1.09 14.54 3.63
C ALA A 144 2.48 15.19 3.55
N GLN A 145 3.17 15.36 4.69
CA GLN A 145 4.52 15.91 4.73
C GLN A 145 5.53 15.02 4.00
N ALA A 146 5.55 13.72 4.30
CA ALA A 146 6.52 12.79 3.73
C ALA A 146 6.34 12.58 2.22
N TYR A 147 5.10 12.48 1.73
CA TYR A 147 4.84 12.30 0.31
C TYR A 147 4.98 13.60 -0.49
N SER A 148 4.71 14.77 0.09
CA SER A 148 5.05 16.04 -0.56
C SER A 148 6.57 16.14 -0.78
N ALA A 149 7.37 15.81 0.25
CA ALA A 149 8.83 15.77 0.11
C ALA A 149 9.32 14.75 -0.92
N LEU A 150 8.63 13.62 -1.08
CA LEU A 150 8.95 12.65 -2.13
C LEU A 150 8.59 13.19 -3.53
N VAL A 151 7.43 13.85 -3.68
CA VAL A 151 7.04 14.49 -4.94
C VAL A 151 8.05 15.58 -5.32
N ASP A 152 8.49 16.41 -4.38
CA ASP A 152 9.53 17.42 -4.61
C ASP A 152 10.85 16.81 -5.13
N LEU A 153 11.21 15.62 -4.63
CA LEU A 153 12.40 14.89 -5.07
C LEU A 153 12.23 14.23 -6.44
N VAL A 154 11.03 13.71 -6.74
CA VAL A 154 10.74 12.95 -7.96
C VAL A 154 10.41 13.86 -9.14
N GLY A 155 9.79 15.01 -8.89
CA GLY A 155 9.19 15.88 -9.90
C GLY A 155 7.84 15.36 -10.41
N ASP A 156 7.48 15.78 -11.63
CA ASP A 156 6.23 15.38 -12.29
C ASP A 156 6.05 13.86 -12.25
N CYS A 157 4.94 13.40 -11.66
CA CYS A 157 4.69 11.99 -11.43
C CYS A 157 3.19 11.68 -11.36
N TYR A 158 2.87 10.40 -11.46
CA TYR A 158 1.57 9.87 -11.06
C TYR A 158 1.63 9.35 -9.64
N ILE A 159 0.56 9.55 -8.88
CA ILE A 159 0.38 8.95 -7.55
C ILE A 159 -0.73 7.91 -7.65
N ILE A 160 -0.42 6.68 -7.23
CA ILE A 160 -1.39 5.60 -7.09
C ILE A 160 -1.47 5.25 -5.61
N SER A 161 -2.59 5.63 -4.99
CA SER A 161 -2.89 5.33 -3.59
C SER A 161 -4.02 4.30 -3.47
N HIS A 162 -4.04 3.57 -2.35
CA HIS A 162 -5.02 2.52 -2.08
C HIS A 162 -5.68 2.68 -0.70
N SER A 163 -7.01 2.55 -0.65
CA SER A 163 -7.80 2.50 0.60
C SER A 163 -7.54 3.71 1.51
N GLN A 164 -7.06 3.49 2.75
CA GLN A 164 -6.68 4.56 3.71
C GLN A 164 -5.86 5.68 3.05
N ALA A 165 -4.95 5.32 2.14
CA ALA A 165 -4.08 6.28 1.47
C ALA A 165 -4.76 7.13 0.40
N GLY A 166 -6.04 6.88 0.10
CA GLY A 166 -6.83 7.74 -0.78
C GLY A 166 -6.81 9.21 -0.35
N ALA A 167 -6.83 9.47 0.97
CA ALA A 167 -6.72 10.82 1.52
C ALA A 167 -5.35 11.45 1.28
N TYR A 168 -4.27 10.67 1.24
CA TYR A 168 -2.90 11.19 1.20
C TYR A 168 -2.49 11.71 -0.19
N GLY A 169 -3.11 11.17 -1.25
CA GLY A 169 -2.81 11.57 -2.63
C GLY A 169 -3.35 12.95 -3.02
N ILE A 170 -4.28 13.53 -2.24
CA ILE A 170 -4.87 14.85 -2.53
C ILE A 170 -3.98 15.97 -1.97
N PHE A 171 -3.40 15.77 -0.78
CA PHE A 171 -2.66 16.81 -0.08
C PHE A 171 -1.25 17.06 -0.61
N SER A 172 -0.70 16.19 -1.45
CA SER A 172 0.66 16.34 -2.00
C SER A 172 0.78 17.36 -3.14
N GLN A 173 -0.29 18.06 -3.51
CA GLN A 173 -0.29 19.08 -4.57
C GLN A 173 -0.68 20.49 -4.07
N THR A 174 -0.91 20.68 -2.76
CA THR A 174 -1.52 21.93 -2.25
C THR A 174 -0.73 22.66 -1.15
N LEU A 175 0.56 22.38 -1.00
CA LEU A 175 1.44 23.12 -0.09
C LEU A 175 2.61 23.75 -0.85
#